data_AF-A0A6N9PY68-F1
#
_entry.id   AF-A0A6N9PY68-F1
#
_cell.length_a   1.000
_cell.length_b   1.000
_cell.length_c   1.000
_cell.angle_alpha   90.00
_cell.angle_beta   90.00
_cell.angle_gamma   90.00
#
_symmetry.space_group_name_H-M   'P 1'
#
loop_
_entity.id
_entity.type
_entity.pdbx_description
1 polymer ?
#
loop_
_entity_poly.entity_id
_entity_poly.type
_entity_poly.pdbx_seq_one_letter_code
_entity_poly.pdbx_strand_id
1 'polypeptide(L)'
;MGGNVFETVKQSITTREAAEHYGIEVKRNGMACCPFHDDRTPSLKLDRRFHCFGCGADGDVIDFAARLYNLSPKEAAEKLAQDFGLLYDSQAPPKKTYVRQRSEAQKFRESKQRCFRALADYAHLLRGWETGLAPLTPDAEPHPLFVEALHQKDYVEYLLDFLMEDGIEEQKTWIAEHLTKIMDLERRNKEMAEKPTNRERLREITEGIEQNIKELFESEKYMRYLSVMSRFHRYSVNNTMLI
;
A
#
# COMPACT_ATOMS: atom_id res chain seq x y z
N MET A 1 -48.33 -4.35 -2.61
CA MET A 1 -47.38 -4.27 -3.73
C MET A 1 -46.01 -4.59 -3.16
N GLY A 2 -45.49 -5.79 -3.43
CA GLY A 2 -44.17 -6.20 -2.91
C GLY A 2 -43.07 -5.41 -3.61
N GLY A 3 -42.09 -4.93 -2.84
CA GLY A 3 -40.86 -4.37 -3.42
C GLY A 3 -40.01 -5.45 -4.08
N ASN A 4 -39.00 -5.03 -4.82
CA ASN A 4 -37.98 -5.93 -5.35
C ASN A 4 -37.27 -6.67 -4.19
N VAL A 5 -36.90 -7.94 -4.37
CA VAL A 5 -36.25 -8.79 -3.35
C VAL A 5 -35.08 -8.10 -2.62
N PHE A 6 -34.24 -7.36 -3.35
CA PHE A 6 -33.10 -6.65 -2.79
C PHE A 6 -33.53 -5.50 -1.86
N GLU A 7 -34.58 -4.76 -2.22
CA GLU A 7 -35.10 -3.66 -1.39
C GLU A 7 -35.78 -4.21 -0.14
N THR A 8 -36.64 -5.21 -0.31
CA THR A 8 -37.39 -5.84 0.79
C THR A 8 -36.43 -6.38 1.84
N VAL A 9 -35.37 -7.08 1.42
CA VAL A 9 -34.35 -7.62 2.33
C VAL A 9 -33.57 -6.49 3.02
N LYS A 10 -33.06 -5.50 2.30
CA LYS A 10 -32.24 -4.41 2.89
C LYS A 10 -33.02 -3.51 3.86
N GLN A 11 -34.32 -3.36 3.64
CA GLN A 11 -35.18 -2.56 4.51
C GLN A 11 -35.59 -3.33 5.76
N SER A 12 -35.84 -4.63 5.63
CA SER A 12 -36.44 -5.45 6.68
C SER A 12 -35.45 -6.19 7.56
N ILE A 13 -34.23 -6.46 7.08
CA ILE A 13 -33.24 -7.29 7.78
C ILE A 13 -31.93 -6.52 7.95
N THR A 14 -31.40 -6.52 9.16
CA THR A 14 -30.05 -6.05 9.48
C THR A 14 -29.01 -7.16 9.35
N THR A 15 -27.74 -6.82 9.11
CA THR A 15 -26.69 -7.84 9.05
C THR A 15 -26.51 -8.57 10.38
N ARG A 16 -26.78 -7.87 11.49
CA ARG A 16 -26.82 -8.50 12.82
C ARG A 16 -27.88 -9.59 12.94
N GLU A 17 -29.13 -9.31 12.56
CA GLU A 17 -30.22 -10.29 12.63
C GLU A 17 -29.93 -11.51 11.73
N ALA A 18 -29.40 -11.27 10.53
CA ALA A 18 -28.96 -12.35 9.64
C ALA A 18 -27.85 -13.20 10.27
N ALA A 19 -26.84 -12.59 10.89
CA ALA A 19 -25.76 -13.31 11.55
C ALA A 19 -26.27 -14.15 12.74
N GLU A 20 -27.11 -13.59 13.59
CA GLU A 20 -27.72 -14.30 14.73
C GLU A 20 -28.59 -15.47 14.24
N HIS A 21 -29.37 -15.28 13.17
CA HIS A 21 -30.18 -16.34 12.55
C HIS A 21 -29.33 -17.48 11.97
N TYR A 22 -28.16 -17.16 11.43
CA TYR A 22 -27.22 -18.13 10.88
C TYR A 22 -26.28 -18.76 11.92
N GLY A 23 -26.55 -18.56 13.22
CA GLY A 23 -25.84 -19.22 14.31
C GLY A 23 -24.52 -18.55 14.70
N ILE A 24 -24.30 -17.30 14.31
CA ILE A 24 -23.13 -16.52 14.71
C ILE A 24 -23.44 -15.77 15.99
N GLU A 25 -22.68 -16.05 17.05
CA GLU A 25 -22.85 -15.38 18.34
C GLU A 25 -22.39 -13.92 18.26
N VAL A 26 -23.35 -12.99 18.32
CA VAL A 26 -23.09 -11.55 18.35
C VAL A 26 -23.14 -11.04 19.78
N LYS A 27 -22.04 -10.46 20.26
CA LYS A 27 -21.96 -9.84 21.58
C LYS A 27 -22.81 -8.56 21.65
N ARG A 28 -23.13 -8.11 22.86
CA ARG A 28 -23.94 -6.88 23.09
C ARG A 28 -23.38 -5.62 22.40
N ASN A 29 -22.06 -5.55 22.20
CA ASN A 29 -21.40 -4.45 21.50
C ASN A 29 -21.42 -4.60 19.96
N GLY A 30 -22.14 -5.59 19.41
CA GLY A 30 -22.22 -5.86 17.98
C GLY A 30 -20.95 -6.50 17.39
N MET A 31 -20.10 -7.09 18.23
CA MET A 31 -18.89 -7.80 17.77
C MET A 31 -19.13 -9.31 17.72
N ALA A 32 -18.62 -9.98 16.70
CA ALA A 32 -18.64 -11.43 16.53
C ALA A 32 -17.29 -11.93 16.00
N CYS A 33 -17.03 -13.23 16.12
CA CYS A 33 -15.93 -13.87 15.41
C CYS A 33 -16.27 -13.91 13.92
N CYS A 34 -15.30 -13.57 13.07
CA CYS A 34 -15.53 -13.52 11.63
C CYS A 34 -15.63 -14.94 11.03
N PRO A 35 -16.69 -15.28 10.28
CA PRO A 35 -16.79 -16.58 9.61
C PRO A 35 -15.97 -16.66 8.31
N PHE A 36 -15.38 -15.55 7.86
CA PHE A 36 -14.67 -15.45 6.58
C PHE A 36 -13.16 -15.71 6.68
N HIS A 37 -12.64 -15.90 7.88
CA HIS A 37 -11.26 -16.31 8.14
C HIS A 37 -11.18 -17.06 9.48
N ASP A 38 -10.04 -17.69 9.78
CA ASP A 38 -9.82 -18.35 11.08
C ASP A 38 -9.64 -17.30 12.18
N ASP A 39 -10.76 -16.88 12.77
CA ASP A 39 -10.82 -15.84 13.78
C ASP A 39 -11.06 -16.40 15.19
N ARG A 40 -10.10 -16.16 16.10
CA ARG A 40 -10.19 -16.55 17.51
C ARG A 40 -10.69 -15.42 18.41
N THR A 41 -10.69 -14.18 17.92
CA THR A 41 -10.97 -12.98 18.72
C THR A 41 -11.95 -12.09 17.98
N PRO A 42 -13.15 -11.77 18.51
CA PRO A 42 -14.19 -11.08 17.76
C PRO A 42 -13.70 -9.85 16.98
N SER A 43 -13.52 -10.00 15.67
CA SER A 43 -13.02 -8.94 14.78
C SER A 43 -14.08 -8.40 13.82
N LEU A 44 -15.27 -9.00 13.81
CA LEU A 44 -16.37 -8.64 12.92
C LEU A 44 -17.36 -7.73 13.64
N LYS A 45 -17.52 -6.50 13.16
CA LYS A 45 -18.55 -5.57 13.60
C LYS A 45 -19.83 -5.77 12.77
N LEU A 46 -20.95 -5.98 13.43
CA LEU A 46 -22.26 -6.22 12.85
C LEU A 46 -23.27 -5.18 13.35
N ASP A 47 -23.85 -4.43 12.41
CA ASP A 47 -24.99 -3.55 12.62
C ASP A 47 -25.95 -3.68 11.41
N ARG A 48 -26.30 -2.58 10.71
CA ARG A 48 -26.97 -2.66 9.40
C ARG A 48 -26.04 -3.10 8.26
N ARG A 49 -24.74 -2.97 8.47
CA ARG A 49 -23.64 -3.41 7.59
C ARG A 49 -22.66 -4.24 8.42
N PHE A 50 -21.80 -4.99 7.75
CA PHE A 50 -20.70 -5.67 8.41
C PHE A 50 -19.35 -5.11 7.97
N HIS A 51 -18.40 -5.10 8.91
CA HIS A 51 -17.00 -4.84 8.64
C HIS A 51 -16.12 -5.72 9.50
N CYS A 52 -15.17 -6.43 8.90
CA CYS A 52 -14.18 -7.23 9.60
C CYS A 52 -12.84 -6.51 9.64
N PHE A 53 -12.36 -6.17 10.84
CA PHE A 53 -11.07 -5.52 11.02
C PHE A 53 -9.87 -6.45 10.80
N GLY A 54 -10.07 -7.77 10.82
CA GLY A 54 -9.02 -8.77 10.60
C GLY A 54 -8.73 -9.01 9.11
N CYS A 55 -9.77 -9.32 8.33
CA CYS A 55 -9.64 -9.65 6.91
C CYS A 55 -10.08 -8.55 5.94
N GLY A 56 -10.60 -7.42 6.44
CA GLY A 56 -11.06 -6.29 5.62
C GLY A 56 -12.38 -6.53 4.88
N ALA A 57 -13.07 -7.64 5.13
CA ALA A 57 -14.36 -7.93 4.51
C ALA A 57 -15.41 -6.89 4.96
N ASP A 58 -16.09 -6.26 3.99
CA ASP A 58 -17.08 -5.21 4.20
C ASP A 58 -18.29 -5.46 3.28
N GLY A 59 -19.47 -5.03 3.71
CA GLY A 59 -20.67 -5.08 2.87
C GLY A 59 -21.97 -4.89 3.64
N ASP A 60 -23.08 -5.08 2.93
CA ASP A 60 -24.42 -5.14 3.53
C ASP A 60 -24.87 -6.58 3.86
N VAL A 61 -26.10 -6.74 4.32
CA VAL A 61 -26.69 -8.04 4.68
C VAL A 61 -26.68 -9.06 3.53
N ILE A 62 -26.82 -8.60 2.28
CA ILE A 62 -26.83 -9.48 1.11
C ILE A 62 -25.40 -9.90 0.78
N ASP A 63 -24.44 -8.97 0.83
CA ASP A 63 -23.01 -9.29 0.66
C ASP A 63 -22.55 -10.30 1.73
N PHE A 64 -23.06 -10.17 2.95
CA PHE A 64 -22.77 -11.08 4.06
C PHE A 64 -23.26 -12.51 3.76
N ALA A 65 -24.53 -12.66 3.41
CA ALA A 65 -25.12 -13.97 3.08
C ALA A 65 -24.49 -14.57 1.80
N ALA A 66 -24.21 -13.74 0.80
CA ALA A 66 -23.53 -14.16 -0.43
C ALA A 66 -22.15 -14.75 -0.14
N ARG A 67 -21.37 -14.11 0.74
CA ARG A 67 -20.05 -14.63 1.15
C ARG A 67 -20.16 -15.87 2.03
N LEU A 68 -21.11 -15.88 2.97
CA LEU A 68 -21.28 -16.99 3.92
C LEU A 68 -21.68 -18.30 3.21
N TYR A 69 -22.53 -18.21 2.20
CA TYR A 69 -23.05 -19.36 1.45
C TYR A 69 -22.44 -19.53 0.05
N ASN A 70 -21.49 -18.68 -0.32
CA ASN A 70 -20.90 -18.64 -1.66
C ASN A 70 -21.95 -18.58 -2.78
N LEU A 71 -22.90 -17.64 -2.64
CA LEU A 71 -24.02 -17.43 -3.54
C LEU A 71 -23.84 -16.16 -4.37
N SER A 72 -24.48 -16.10 -5.53
CA SER A 72 -24.63 -14.83 -6.25
C SER A 72 -25.47 -13.84 -5.42
N PRO A 73 -25.35 -12.52 -5.64
CA PRO A 73 -26.14 -11.53 -4.89
C PRO A 73 -27.66 -11.74 -4.97
N LYS A 74 -28.15 -12.26 -6.10
CA LYS A 74 -29.57 -12.57 -6.28
C LYS A 74 -30.00 -13.77 -5.44
N GLU A 75 -29.26 -14.88 -5.52
CA GLU A 75 -29.53 -16.07 -4.73
C GLU A 75 -29.43 -15.79 -3.23
N ALA A 76 -28.47 -14.96 -2.81
CA ALA A 76 -28.34 -14.52 -1.42
C ALA A 76 -29.54 -13.70 -0.94
N ALA A 77 -30.06 -12.81 -1.78
CA ALA A 77 -31.27 -12.03 -1.48
C ALA A 77 -32.51 -12.92 -1.40
N GLU A 78 -32.67 -13.86 -2.33
CA GLU A 78 -33.79 -14.83 -2.32
C GLU A 78 -33.72 -15.74 -1.11
N LYS A 79 -32.53 -16.21 -0.74
CA LYS A 79 -32.29 -17.00 0.48
C LYS A 79 -32.68 -16.20 1.73
N LEU A 80 -32.21 -14.96 1.88
CA LEU A 80 -32.59 -14.10 3.00
C LEU A 80 -34.10 -13.86 3.06
N ALA A 81 -34.74 -13.62 1.92
CA ALA A 81 -36.19 -13.45 1.87
C ALA A 81 -36.92 -14.73 2.31
N GLN A 82 -36.45 -15.90 1.89
CA GLN A 82 -37.04 -17.19 2.24
C GLN A 82 -36.83 -17.54 3.72
N ASP A 83 -35.60 -17.35 4.23
CA ASP A 83 -35.22 -17.64 5.62
C ASP A 83 -36.01 -16.77 6.61
N PHE A 84 -36.29 -15.51 6.26
CA PHE A 84 -37.03 -14.56 7.10
C PHE A 84 -38.52 -14.41 6.73
N GLY A 85 -39.03 -15.22 5.80
CA GLY A 85 -40.45 -15.22 5.41
C GLY A 85 -40.93 -13.91 4.76
N LEU A 86 -40.07 -13.20 4.04
CA LEU A 86 -40.38 -11.93 3.39
C LEU A 86 -41.08 -12.15 2.04
N LEU A 87 -42.24 -11.50 1.87
CA LEU A 87 -42.94 -11.46 0.60
C LEU A 87 -42.32 -10.38 -0.32
N TYR A 88 -41.94 -10.77 -1.53
CA TYR A 88 -41.40 -9.87 -2.55
C TYR A 88 -42.02 -10.15 -3.91
N ASP A 89 -41.96 -9.16 -4.81
CA ASP A 89 -42.37 -9.35 -6.20
C ASP A 89 -41.16 -9.82 -7.03
N SER A 90 -41.18 -11.06 -7.50
CA SER A 90 -40.10 -11.66 -8.29
C SER A 90 -39.97 -11.08 -9.70
N GLN A 91 -41.00 -10.37 -10.17
CA GLN A 91 -41.05 -9.70 -11.48
C GLN A 91 -40.67 -8.21 -11.36
N ALA A 92 -40.53 -7.66 -10.15
CA ALA A 92 -40.17 -6.26 -9.96
C ALA A 92 -38.71 -6.04 -10.42
N PRO A 93 -38.47 -5.15 -11.41
CA PRO A 93 -37.12 -4.89 -11.89
C PRO A 93 -36.25 -4.34 -10.75
N PRO A 94 -34.96 -4.75 -10.63
CA PRO A 94 -34.06 -4.15 -9.66
C PRO A 94 -33.97 -2.64 -9.97
N LYS A 95 -34.25 -1.80 -8.97
CA LYS A 95 -33.88 -0.39 -9.09
C LYS A 95 -32.38 -0.34 -9.32
N LYS A 96 -31.97 0.20 -10.47
CA LYS A 96 -30.57 0.50 -10.72
C LYS A 96 -30.10 1.40 -9.58
N THR A 97 -29.24 0.89 -8.70
CA THR A 97 -28.51 1.74 -7.76
C THR A 97 -27.76 2.73 -8.63
N TYR A 98 -28.22 3.99 -8.62
CA TYR A 98 -27.59 5.05 -9.39
C TYR A 98 -26.27 5.36 -8.69
N VAL A 99 -25.22 4.59 -9.02
CA VAL A 99 -23.85 4.98 -8.68
C VAL A 99 -23.67 6.32 -9.38
N ARG A 100 -23.64 7.41 -8.61
CA ARG A 100 -23.42 8.75 -9.14
C ARG A 100 -22.15 8.70 -9.97
N GLN A 101 -22.29 8.71 -11.29
CA GLN A 101 -21.14 8.70 -12.17
C GLN A 101 -20.34 9.98 -11.88
N ARG A 102 -19.05 9.83 -11.63
CA ARG A 102 -18.16 10.98 -11.45
C ARG A 102 -18.26 11.84 -12.70
N SER A 103 -18.58 13.13 -12.51
CA SER A 103 -18.62 14.07 -13.64
C SER A 103 -17.23 14.19 -14.26
N GLU A 104 -17.16 14.60 -15.51
CA GLU A 104 -15.90 14.82 -16.20
C GLU A 104 -15.02 15.83 -15.46
N ALA A 105 -15.63 16.90 -14.93
CA ALA A 105 -14.96 17.87 -14.07
C ALA A 105 -14.38 17.25 -12.79
N GLN A 106 -15.06 16.25 -12.20
CA GLN A 106 -14.54 15.55 -11.03
C GLN A 106 -13.34 14.67 -11.40
N LYS A 107 -13.46 13.89 -12.48
CA LYS A 107 -12.36 13.05 -12.96
C LYS A 107 -11.12 13.88 -13.29
N PHE A 108 -11.31 15.01 -13.97
CA PHE A 108 -10.23 15.95 -14.26
C PHE A 108 -9.56 16.49 -13.00
N ARG A 109 -10.35 16.94 -12.01
CA ARG A 109 -9.79 17.41 -10.73
C ARG A 109 -8.97 16.34 -10.01
N GLU A 110 -9.47 15.10 -9.99
CA GLU A 110 -8.77 13.97 -9.38
C GLU A 110 -7.44 13.67 -10.11
N SER A 111 -7.46 13.62 -11.46
CA SER A 111 -6.24 13.41 -12.26
C SER A 111 -5.23 14.55 -12.11
N LYS A 112 -5.70 15.81 -12.14
CA LYS A 112 -4.87 16.99 -11.93
C LYS A 112 -4.20 16.95 -10.56
N GLN A 113 -4.97 16.67 -9.51
CA GLN A 113 -4.46 16.56 -8.14
C GLN A 113 -3.43 15.43 -8.01
N ARG A 114 -3.66 14.30 -8.69
CA ARG A 114 -2.73 13.18 -8.74
C ARG A 114 -1.38 13.58 -9.37
N CYS A 115 -1.41 14.17 -10.57
CA CYS A 115 -0.19 14.63 -11.25
C CYS A 115 0.56 15.67 -10.41
N PHE A 116 -0.15 16.63 -9.82
CA PHE A 116 0.45 17.66 -8.97
C PHE A 116 1.17 17.04 -7.77
N ARG A 117 0.54 16.09 -7.07
CA ARG A 117 1.16 15.41 -5.92
C ARG A 117 2.42 14.65 -6.33
N ALA A 118 2.36 13.86 -7.40
CA ALA A 118 3.52 13.10 -7.88
C ALA A 118 4.71 14.01 -8.23
N LEU A 119 4.45 15.12 -8.92
CA LEU A 119 5.47 16.09 -9.27
C LEU A 119 6.00 16.84 -8.05
N ALA A 120 5.13 17.21 -7.10
CA ALA A 120 5.53 17.91 -5.89
C ALA A 120 6.42 17.04 -4.99
N ASP A 121 6.07 15.76 -4.82
CA ASP A 121 6.86 14.79 -4.07
C ASP A 121 8.23 14.60 -4.72
N TYR A 122 8.27 14.49 -6.05
CA TYR A 122 9.53 14.39 -6.79
C TYR A 122 10.37 15.66 -6.68
N ALA A 123 9.78 16.85 -6.84
CA ALA A 123 10.47 18.12 -6.66
C ALA A 123 11.09 18.25 -5.25
N HIS A 124 10.39 17.77 -4.22
CA HIS A 124 10.92 17.72 -2.87
C HIS A 124 12.15 16.79 -2.77
N LEU A 125 12.11 15.61 -3.39
CA LEU A 125 13.26 14.69 -3.46
C LEU A 125 14.44 15.33 -4.19
N LEU A 126 14.22 15.95 -5.35
CA LEU A 126 15.27 16.61 -6.13
C LEU A 126 15.96 17.72 -5.33
N ARG A 127 15.21 18.58 -4.64
CA ARG A 127 15.77 19.60 -3.75
C ARG A 127 16.61 19.00 -2.60
N GLY A 128 16.16 17.86 -2.07
CA GLY A 128 16.92 17.11 -1.06
C GLY A 128 18.23 16.54 -1.61
N TRP A 129 18.22 16.00 -2.83
CA TRP A 129 19.41 15.43 -3.47
C TRP A 129 20.41 16.49 -3.92
N GLU A 130 19.93 17.61 -4.47
CA GLU A 130 20.76 18.75 -4.85
C GLU A 130 21.57 19.28 -3.65
N THR A 131 20.94 19.38 -2.47
CA THR A 131 21.59 19.91 -1.28
C THR A 131 22.38 18.87 -0.49
N GLY A 132 21.86 17.64 -0.38
CA GLY A 132 22.44 16.59 0.45
C GLY A 132 23.50 15.71 -0.24
N LEU A 133 23.50 15.66 -1.58
CA LEU A 133 24.42 14.81 -2.36
C LEU A 133 25.38 15.64 -3.23
N ALA A 134 25.50 16.94 -2.94
CA ALA A 134 26.46 17.81 -3.61
C ALA A 134 27.90 17.31 -3.37
N PRO A 135 28.75 17.28 -4.40
CA PRO A 135 30.14 16.88 -4.24
C PRO A 135 30.87 17.86 -3.30
N LEU A 136 31.58 17.31 -2.30
CA LEU A 136 32.31 18.10 -1.30
C LEU A 136 33.56 18.78 -1.88
N THR A 137 34.08 18.27 -3.00
CA THR A 137 35.23 18.81 -3.71
C THR A 137 34.96 18.88 -5.22
N PRO A 138 35.57 19.82 -5.96
CA PRO A 138 35.35 19.97 -7.40
C PRO A 138 35.76 18.73 -8.23
N ASP A 139 36.71 17.95 -7.73
CA ASP A 139 37.24 16.77 -8.41
C ASP A 139 36.49 15.46 -8.05
N ALA A 140 35.51 15.53 -7.13
CA ALA A 140 34.74 14.36 -6.75
C ALA A 140 33.71 14.00 -7.84
N GLU A 141 33.58 12.70 -8.11
CA GLU A 141 32.57 12.19 -9.04
C GLU A 141 31.15 12.48 -8.48
N PRO A 142 30.28 13.16 -9.23
CA PRO A 142 28.98 13.57 -8.73
C PRO A 142 28.04 12.37 -8.62
N HIS A 143 27.28 12.32 -7.52
CA HIS A 143 26.30 11.24 -7.30
C HIS A 143 25.21 11.26 -8.40
N PRO A 144 24.77 10.11 -8.95
CA PRO A 144 23.77 10.07 -10.03
C PRO A 144 22.47 10.84 -9.72
N LEU A 145 21.96 10.72 -8.49
CA LEU A 145 20.77 11.47 -8.04
C LEU A 145 20.99 12.98 -7.93
N PHE A 146 22.23 13.41 -7.66
CA PHE A 146 22.58 14.83 -7.67
C PHE A 146 22.55 15.37 -9.12
N VAL A 147 23.14 14.63 -10.06
CA VAL A 147 23.10 14.98 -11.48
C VAL A 147 21.65 15.02 -12.00
N GLU A 148 20.83 14.05 -11.60
CA GLU A 148 19.40 14.04 -11.93
C GLU A 148 18.66 15.25 -11.37
N ALA A 149 18.92 15.61 -10.11
CA ALA A 149 18.34 16.81 -9.49
C ALA A 149 18.64 18.05 -10.31
N LEU A 150 19.88 18.25 -10.73
CA LEU A 150 20.27 19.39 -11.57
C LEU A 150 19.54 19.42 -12.92
N HIS A 151 19.32 18.26 -13.55
CA HIS A 151 18.66 18.20 -14.86
C HIS A 151 17.14 18.31 -14.81
N GLN A 152 16.51 17.80 -13.75
CA GLN A 152 15.05 17.64 -13.70
C GLN A 152 14.35 18.70 -12.86
N LYS A 153 15.05 19.36 -11.93
CA LYS A 153 14.44 20.32 -10.99
C LYS A 153 13.66 21.43 -11.69
N ASP A 154 14.32 22.17 -12.57
CA ASP A 154 13.69 23.32 -13.24
C ASP A 154 12.51 22.88 -14.12
N TYR A 155 12.64 21.73 -14.78
CA TYR A 155 11.57 21.19 -15.61
C TYR A 155 10.35 20.77 -14.77
N VAL A 156 10.56 20.11 -13.63
CA VAL A 156 9.48 19.70 -12.73
C VAL A 156 8.82 20.91 -12.08
N GLU A 157 9.59 21.93 -11.72
CA GLU A 157 9.05 23.19 -11.19
C GLU A 157 8.20 23.91 -12.25
N TYR A 158 8.67 23.99 -13.50
CA TYR A 158 7.87 24.47 -14.63
C TYR A 158 6.57 23.68 -14.81
N LEU A 159 6.59 22.34 -14.71
CA LEU A 159 5.38 21.52 -14.84
C LEU A 159 4.40 21.75 -13.68
N LEU A 160 4.89 22.02 -12.48
CA LEU A 160 4.06 22.38 -11.33
C LEU A 160 3.35 23.71 -11.57
N ASP A 161 4.08 24.71 -12.06
CA ASP A 161 3.52 26.02 -12.43
C ASP A 161 2.50 25.88 -13.57
N PHE A 162 2.80 25.06 -14.58
CA PHE A 162 1.88 24.76 -15.68
C PHE A 162 0.55 24.16 -15.20
N LEU A 163 0.61 23.24 -14.24
CA LEU A 163 -0.58 22.66 -13.63
C LEU A 163 -1.35 23.68 -12.77
N MET A 164 -0.75 24.78 -12.33
CA MET A 164 -1.41 25.80 -11.51
C MET A 164 -2.02 26.92 -12.35
N GLU A 165 -1.33 27.37 -13.39
CA GLU A 165 -1.64 28.64 -14.07
C GLU A 165 -2.27 28.49 -15.47
N ASP A 166 -2.01 27.39 -16.19
CA ASP A 166 -2.43 27.27 -17.59
C ASP A 166 -3.91 26.87 -17.83
N GLY A 167 -4.33 26.97 -19.09
CA GLY A 167 -5.68 26.69 -19.54
C GLY A 167 -6.11 25.24 -19.28
N ILE A 168 -7.38 25.05 -18.87
CA ILE A 168 -7.94 23.74 -18.50
C ILE A 168 -7.79 22.71 -19.62
N GLU A 169 -7.94 23.10 -20.89
CA GLU A 169 -7.86 22.17 -22.03
C GLU A 169 -6.42 21.71 -22.31
N GLU A 170 -5.44 22.59 -22.15
CA GLU A 170 -4.02 22.23 -22.28
C GLU A 170 -3.59 21.30 -21.14
N GLN A 171 -4.03 21.60 -19.91
CA GLN A 171 -3.81 20.73 -18.76
C GLN A 171 -4.43 19.35 -18.96
N LYS A 172 -5.66 19.26 -19.46
CA LYS A 172 -6.31 17.97 -19.77
C LYS A 172 -5.51 17.18 -20.79
N THR A 173 -5.07 17.84 -21.87
CA THR A 173 -4.31 17.20 -22.96
C THR A 173 -2.99 16.66 -22.43
N TRP A 174 -2.24 17.51 -21.72
CA TRP A 174 -0.97 17.11 -21.11
C TRP A 174 -1.14 15.95 -20.14
N ILE A 175 -2.14 16.02 -19.24
CA ILE A 175 -2.43 14.95 -18.28
C ILE A 175 -2.69 13.64 -19.03
N ALA A 176 -3.54 13.65 -20.06
CA ALA A 176 -3.88 12.45 -20.83
C ALA A 176 -2.66 11.80 -21.47
N GLU A 177 -1.73 12.60 -21.99
CA GLU A 177 -0.49 12.13 -22.63
C GLU A 177 0.56 11.62 -21.63
N HIS A 178 0.54 12.13 -20.39
CA HIS A 178 1.61 11.92 -19.41
C HIS A 178 1.22 11.02 -18.22
N LEU A 179 0.02 10.42 -18.23
CA LEU A 179 -0.45 9.55 -17.14
C LEU A 179 0.53 8.41 -16.81
N THR A 180 1.12 7.78 -17.83
CA THR A 180 2.05 6.66 -17.63
C THR A 180 3.33 7.11 -16.94
N LYS A 181 3.92 8.22 -17.41
CA LYS A 181 5.10 8.83 -16.79
C LYS A 181 4.84 9.23 -15.35
N ILE A 182 3.66 9.79 -15.06
CA ILE A 182 3.24 10.14 -13.69
C ILE A 182 3.10 8.88 -12.82
N MET A 183 2.54 7.80 -13.35
CA MET A 183 2.45 6.52 -12.62
C MET A 183 3.83 5.93 -12.29
N ASP A 184 4.76 5.98 -13.23
CA ASP A 184 6.14 5.52 -13.01
C ASP A 184 6.84 6.41 -11.97
N LEU A 185 6.61 7.71 -12.02
CA LEU A 185 7.14 8.67 -11.05
C LEU A 185 6.59 8.43 -9.64
N GLU A 186 5.29 8.18 -9.50
CA GLU A 186 4.67 7.83 -8.22
C GLU A 186 5.28 6.57 -7.60
N ARG A 187 5.46 5.52 -8.42
CA ARG A 187 6.08 4.27 -7.96
C ARG A 187 7.51 4.54 -7.48
N ARG A 188 8.29 5.28 -8.27
CA ARG A 188 9.67 5.62 -7.93
C ARG A 188 9.75 6.47 -6.67
N ASN A 189 8.90 7.49 -6.52
CA ASN A 189 8.85 8.32 -5.32
C ASN A 189 8.55 7.49 -4.07
N LYS A 190 7.66 6.49 -4.19
CA LYS A 190 7.36 5.56 -3.10
C LYS A 190 8.59 4.72 -2.72
N GLU A 191 9.29 4.15 -3.71
CA GLU A 191 10.53 3.40 -3.49
C GLU A 191 11.60 4.27 -2.79
N MET A 192 11.73 5.54 -3.17
CA MET A 192 12.68 6.47 -2.54
C MET A 192 12.24 6.94 -1.14
N ALA A 193 10.94 6.96 -0.86
CA ALA A 193 10.39 7.32 0.46
C ALA A 193 10.46 6.16 1.47
N GLU A 194 10.49 4.92 0.98
CA GLU A 194 10.71 3.73 1.79
C GLU A 194 12.15 3.75 2.34
N LYS A 195 12.31 4.22 3.59
CA LYS A 195 13.56 4.09 4.35
C LYS A 195 13.95 2.61 4.35
N PRO A 196 15.23 2.24 4.11
CA PRO A 196 15.65 0.85 4.20
C PRO A 196 15.20 0.31 5.54
N THR A 197 14.48 -0.80 5.50
CA THR A 197 13.91 -1.41 6.69
C THR A 197 15.04 -1.66 7.69
N ASN A 198 14.73 -1.70 8.98
CA ASN A 198 15.77 -1.93 10.01
C ASN A 198 16.59 -3.20 9.69
N ARG A 199 15.96 -4.19 9.03
CA ARG A 199 16.59 -5.41 8.53
C ARG A 199 17.62 -5.18 7.41
N GLU A 200 17.33 -4.29 6.46
CA GLU A 200 18.24 -3.96 5.37
C GLU A 200 19.41 -3.11 5.86
N ARG A 201 19.16 -2.14 6.75
CA ARG A 201 20.25 -1.38 7.40
C ARG A 201 21.18 -2.27 8.20
N LEU A 202 20.63 -3.21 8.98
CA LEU A 202 21.42 -4.18 9.72
C LEU A 202 22.24 -5.08 8.79
N ARG A 203 21.70 -5.44 7.63
CA ARG A 203 22.41 -6.23 6.63
C ARG A 203 23.57 -5.46 6.01
N GLU A 204 23.37 -4.22 5.58
CA GLU A 204 24.44 -3.36 5.04
C GLU A 204 25.56 -3.11 6.05
N ILE A 205 25.20 -2.86 7.32
CA ILE A 205 26.18 -2.72 8.41
C ILE A 205 26.96 -4.03 8.60
N THR A 206 26.27 -5.17 8.58
CA THR A 206 26.92 -6.48 8.76
C THR A 206 27.86 -6.80 7.59
N GLU A 207 27.40 -6.63 6.35
CA GLU A 207 28.21 -6.84 5.15
C GLU A 207 29.42 -5.87 5.12
N GLY A 208 29.24 -4.61 5.53
CA GLY A 208 30.33 -3.65 5.66
C GLY A 208 31.35 -4.03 6.76
N ILE A 209 30.89 -4.57 7.89
CA ILE A 209 31.79 -5.07 8.95
C ILE A 209 32.56 -6.29 8.45
N GLU A 210 31.89 -7.26 7.80
CA GLU A 210 32.52 -8.45 7.24
C GLU A 210 33.60 -8.11 6.22
N GLN A 211 33.32 -7.16 5.32
CA GLN A 211 34.27 -6.71 4.32
C GLN A 211 35.48 -6.01 4.95
N ASN A 212 35.28 -5.09 5.91
CA ASN A 212 36.37 -4.43 6.62
C ASN A 212 37.22 -5.42 7.45
N ILE A 213 36.57 -6.40 8.09
CA ILE A 213 37.27 -7.47 8.80
C ILE A 213 38.12 -8.26 7.80
N LYS A 214 37.56 -8.66 6.67
CA LYS A 214 38.28 -9.38 5.63
C LYS A 214 39.50 -8.59 5.12
N GLU A 215 39.32 -7.31 4.82
CA GLU A 215 40.41 -6.42 4.41
C GLU A 215 41.49 -6.27 5.49
N LEU A 216 41.11 -6.24 6.78
CA LEU A 216 42.06 -6.23 7.89
C LEU A 216 42.89 -7.52 7.92
N PHE A 217 42.26 -8.69 7.78
CA PHE A 217 42.93 -9.98 7.77
C PHE A 217 43.79 -10.20 6.52
N GLU A 218 43.40 -9.61 5.39
CA GLU A 218 44.15 -9.63 4.12
C GLU A 218 45.24 -8.55 4.06
N SER A 219 45.28 -7.62 5.03
CA SER A 219 46.24 -6.51 5.03
C SER A 219 47.69 -6.97 5.22
N GLU A 220 48.62 -6.31 4.52
CA GLU A 220 50.06 -6.57 4.66
C GLU A 220 50.54 -6.44 6.11
N LYS A 221 49.96 -5.50 6.86
CA LYS A 221 50.31 -5.27 8.28
C LYS A 221 49.92 -6.46 9.15
N TYR A 222 48.75 -7.05 8.92
CA TYR A 222 48.29 -8.24 9.63
C TYR A 222 49.07 -9.49 9.24
N MET A 223 49.34 -9.68 7.94
CA MET A 223 50.20 -10.77 7.46
C MET A 223 51.62 -10.70 8.03
N ARG A 224 52.17 -9.49 8.13
CA ARG A 224 53.49 -9.26 8.76
C ARG A 224 53.45 -9.54 10.26
N TYR A 225 52.36 -9.19 10.95
CA TYR A 225 52.14 -9.57 12.34
C TYR A 225 52.13 -11.09 12.52
N LEU A 226 51.36 -11.83 11.73
CA LEU A 226 51.33 -13.30 11.77
C LEU A 226 52.72 -13.91 11.51
N SER A 227 53.47 -13.39 10.53
CA SER A 227 54.84 -13.84 10.23
C SER A 227 55.83 -13.62 11.38
N VAL A 228 55.68 -12.54 12.16
CA VAL A 228 56.50 -12.28 13.35
C VAL A 228 56.07 -13.18 14.50
N MET A 229 54.76 -13.36 14.70
CA MET A 229 54.20 -14.17 15.78
C MET A 229 54.44 -15.68 15.61
N SER A 230 54.53 -16.19 14.37
CA SER A 230 54.82 -17.61 14.10
C SER A 230 56.22 -18.05 14.56
N ARG A 231 57.13 -17.11 14.80
CA ARG A 231 58.49 -17.35 15.33
C ARG A 231 58.50 -17.62 16.83
N PHE A 232 57.39 -17.40 17.53
CA PHE A 232 57.25 -17.67 18.96
C PHE A 232 56.45 -18.95 19.19
N HIS A 233 57.14 -20.08 19.37
CA HIS A 233 56.56 -21.44 19.54
C HIS A 233 55.69 -21.65 20.80
N ARG A 234 55.34 -20.59 21.55
CA ARG A 234 54.56 -20.65 22.80
C ARG A 234 53.38 -19.68 22.85
N TYR A 235 52.97 -19.12 21.73
CA TYR A 235 51.78 -18.28 21.70
C TYR A 235 50.55 -19.17 21.53
N SER A 236 49.69 -19.17 22.56
CA SER A 236 48.36 -19.79 22.69
C SER A 236 47.92 -20.73 21.55
N VAL A 237 47.63 -21.98 21.90
CA VAL A 237 47.14 -23.07 21.01
C VAL A 237 46.00 -22.62 20.07
N ASN A 238 45.18 -21.65 20.46
CA ASN A 238 44.08 -21.14 19.64
C ASN A 238 44.54 -20.26 18.46
N ASN A 239 45.73 -19.65 18.51
CA ASN A 239 46.26 -18.83 17.43
C ASN A 239 46.98 -19.65 16.35
N THR A 240 47.34 -20.90 16.63
CA THR A 240 47.98 -21.80 15.66
C THR A 240 47.00 -22.26 14.56
N MET A 241 45.69 -22.19 14.80
CA MET A 241 44.64 -22.58 13.85
C MET A 241 44.26 -21.47 12.84
N LEU A 242 44.77 -20.25 13.01
CA LEU A 242 44.45 -19.07 12.19
C LEU A 242 45.58 -18.69 11.21
N ILE A 243 46.66 -19.47 11.16
CA ILE A 243 47.81 -19.30 10.27
C ILE A 243 47.69 -20.24 9.08
#